data_AF-A0A9E1NU98-F1
#
_entry.id   AF-A0A9E1NU98-F1
#
_cell.length_a   1.000
_cell.length_b   1.000
_cell.length_c   1.000
_cell.angle_alpha   90.00
_cell.angle_beta   90.00
_cell.angle_gamma   90.00
#
_symmetry.space_group_name_H-M   'P 1'
#
loop_
_entity.id
_entity.type
_entity.pdbx_description
1 polymer ?
#
loop_
_entity_poly.entity_id
_entity_poly.type
_entity_poly.pdbx_seq_one_letter_code
_entity_poly.pdbx_strand_id
1 'polypeptide(L)'
;MEGSLSHEARCRFQENPMPILINCYKRNYFINRDHTIRITLDTRLKIFDQRYSPSPNLNRKAILPSPVILELKFREEKREQVSQIFKDMPVSMSRNSKYVFGVRGIRGN
;
A
#
# COMPACT_ATOMS: atom_id res chain seq x y z
N MET A 1 10.00 -20.17 -7.05
CA MET A 1 9.17 -19.08 -7.59
C MET A 1 9.70 -18.74 -8.97
N GLU A 2 9.47 -19.59 -9.95
CA GLU A 2 9.84 -19.33 -11.35
C GLU A 2 8.54 -19.14 -12.13
N GLY A 3 8.37 -18.00 -12.80
CA GLY A 3 7.33 -17.85 -13.83
C GLY A 3 6.46 -16.59 -13.84
N SER A 4 6.62 -15.60 -12.95
CA SER A 4 5.70 -14.44 -12.93
C SER A 4 6.15 -13.20 -13.72
N LEU A 5 7.43 -13.08 -14.06
CA LEU A 5 7.98 -11.88 -14.71
C LEU A 5 8.51 -12.21 -16.11
N SER A 6 8.25 -11.36 -17.09
CA SER A 6 8.85 -11.46 -18.43
C SER A 6 10.38 -11.41 -18.34
N HIS A 7 11.08 -11.94 -19.36
CA HIS A 7 12.54 -11.90 -19.39
C HIS A 7 13.09 -10.48 -19.18
N GLU A 8 12.51 -9.50 -19.87
CA GLU A 8 12.86 -8.09 -19.72
C GLU A 8 12.65 -7.58 -18.28
N ALA A 9 11.51 -7.90 -17.65
CA ALA A 9 11.24 -7.48 -16.28
C ALA A 9 12.22 -8.09 -15.28
N ARG A 10 12.69 -9.32 -15.53
CA ARG A 10 13.73 -9.96 -14.71
C ARG A 10 15.07 -9.25 -14.86
N CYS A 11 15.51 -8.95 -16.10
CA CYS A 11 16.76 -8.22 -16.33
C CYS A 11 16.71 -6.84 -15.65
N ARG A 12 15.63 -6.07 -15.82
CA ARG A 12 15.48 -4.76 -15.18
C ARG A 12 15.52 -4.82 -13.65
N PHE A 13 14.90 -5.84 -13.04
CA PHE A 13 14.93 -6.03 -11.59
C PHE A 13 16.33 -6.41 -11.09
N GLN A 14 17.04 -7.27 -11.81
CA GLN A 14 18.42 -7.67 -11.50
C GLN A 14 19.40 -6.50 -11.67
N GLU A 15 19.18 -5.62 -12.65
CA GLU A 15 20.01 -4.43 -12.88
C GLU A 15 19.78 -3.34 -11.83
N ASN A 16 18.64 -3.33 -11.14
CA ASN A 16 18.28 -2.27 -10.18
C ASN A 16 17.85 -2.84 -8.82
N PRO A 17 18.71 -3.58 -8.10
CA PRO A 17 18.36 -4.23 -6.83
C PRO A 17 18.31 -3.26 -5.64
N MET A 18 18.27 -1.95 -5.89
CA MET A 18 18.43 -0.95 -4.85
C MET A 18 17.16 -0.76 -4.01
N PRO A 19 17.25 -0.87 -2.68
CA PRO A 19 16.12 -0.56 -1.80
C PRO A 19 15.82 0.95 -1.84
N ILE A 20 14.58 1.30 -2.23
CA ILE A 20 14.17 2.70 -2.41
C ILE A 20 13.56 3.28 -1.14
N LEU A 21 12.67 2.55 -0.48
CA LEU A 21 12.01 2.99 0.74
C LEU A 21 11.63 1.80 1.63
N ILE A 22 11.51 2.07 2.92
CA ILE A 22 10.88 1.17 3.90
C ILE A 22 9.51 1.77 4.25
N ASN A 23 8.48 0.94 4.21
CA ASN A 23 7.12 1.32 4.53
C ASN A 23 6.59 0.52 5.72
N CYS A 24 6.20 1.20 6.78
CA CYS A 24 5.63 0.62 7.99
C CYS A 24 4.24 1.18 8.25
N TYR A 25 3.30 0.31 8.62
CA TYR A 25 1.94 0.69 8.97
C TYR A 25 1.36 -0.33 9.96
N LYS A 26 0.35 0.11 10.72
CA LYS A 26 -0.47 -0.78 11.55
C LYS A 26 -1.74 -1.13 10.78
N ARG A 27 -1.90 -2.41 10.43
CA ARG A 27 -3.06 -2.92 9.68
C ARG A 27 -4.03 -3.64 10.62
N ASN A 28 -5.27 -3.18 10.62
CA ASN A 28 -6.39 -3.90 11.23
C ASN A 28 -7.18 -4.64 10.15
N TYR A 29 -7.57 -5.88 10.44
CA TYR A 29 -8.33 -6.74 9.54
C TYR A 29 -9.73 -6.96 10.08
N PHE A 30 -10.73 -6.74 9.24
CA PHE A 30 -12.12 -7.05 9.53
C PHE A 30 -12.65 -7.93 8.39
N ILE A 31 -13.20 -9.08 8.74
CA ILE A 31 -13.69 -10.07 7.78
C ILE A 31 -15.08 -10.48 8.25
N ASN A 32 -16.03 -10.57 7.33
CA ASN A 32 -17.36 -11.10 7.65
C ASN A 32 -17.33 -12.62 7.81
N ARG A 33 -18.37 -13.18 8.44
CA ARG A 33 -18.48 -14.62 8.72
C ARG A 33 -18.23 -15.51 7.50
N ASP A 34 -18.71 -15.09 6.33
CA ASP A 34 -18.63 -15.90 5.10
C ASP A 34 -17.34 -15.66 4.31
N HIS A 35 -16.41 -14.83 4.81
CA HIS A 35 -15.16 -14.46 4.13
C HIS A 35 -15.35 -13.86 2.72
N THR A 36 -16.52 -13.31 2.45
CA THR A 36 -16.87 -12.70 1.16
C THR A 36 -16.57 -11.20 1.10
N ILE A 37 -16.42 -10.56 2.27
CA ILE A 37 -16.08 -9.14 2.42
C ILE A 37 -14.92 -9.03 3.42
N ARG A 38 -13.87 -8.33 3.01
CA ARG A 38 -12.70 -8.01 3.84
C ARG A 38 -12.43 -6.51 3.77
N ILE A 39 -12.37 -5.90 4.94
CA ILE A 39 -11.95 -4.52 5.14
C ILE A 39 -10.59 -4.54 5.83
N THR A 40 -9.68 -3.72 5.35
CA THR A 40 -8.42 -3.43 6.04
C THR A 40 -8.30 -1.94 6.30
N LEU A 41 -7.84 -1.60 7.50
CA LEU A 41 -7.56 -0.23 7.91
C LEU A 41 -6.07 -0.11 8.20
N ASP A 42 -5.36 0.65 7.38
CA ASP A 42 -3.95 0.95 7.59
C ASP A 42 -3.81 2.31 8.26
N THR A 43 -3.15 2.32 9.41
CA THR A 43 -2.92 3.51 10.23
C THR A 43 -1.44 3.66 10.56
N ARG A 44 -1.06 4.82 11.09
CA ARG A 44 0.32 5.12 11.52
C ARG A 44 1.35 4.87 10.41
N LEU A 45 1.03 5.30 9.19
CA LEU A 45 1.92 5.15 8.04
C LEU A 45 3.25 5.88 8.30
N LYS A 46 4.35 5.16 8.13
CA LYS A 46 5.71 5.66 8.22
C LYS A 46 6.48 5.22 6.99
N ILE A 47 7.09 6.17 6.32
CA ILE A 47 7.98 5.94 5.19
C ILE A 47 9.38 6.36 5.61
N PHE A 48 10.37 5.55 5.29
CA PHE A 48 11.78 5.87 5.48
C PHE A 48 12.47 5.81 4.12
N ASP A 49 13.19 6.87 3.77
CA ASP A 49 14.00 6.90 2.56
C ASP A 49 15.21 5.98 2.73
N GLN A 50 15.39 5.06 1.78
CA GLN A 50 16.43 4.03 1.83
C GLN A 50 17.48 4.19 0.72
N ARG A 51 17.35 5.20 -0.15
CA ARG A 51 18.20 5.38 -1.34
C ARG A 51 19.67 5.66 -1.03
N TYR A 52 19.96 6.25 0.12
CA TYR A 52 21.28 6.83 0.44
C TYR A 52 22.05 6.07 1.52
N SER A 53 21.57 4.91 1.94
CA SER A 53 22.21 4.12 3.01
C SER A 53 22.31 2.64 2.62
N PRO A 54 23.48 2.00 2.79
CA PRO A 54 23.62 0.56 2.61
C PRO A 54 22.92 -0.24 3.71
N SER A 55 22.66 0.37 4.88
CA SER A 55 21.92 -0.24 6.00
C SER A 55 20.50 0.29 6.12
N PRO A 56 19.53 -0.50 6.62
CA PRO A 56 18.15 -0.06 6.81
C PRO A 56 18.03 1.22 7.65
N ASN A 57 17.43 2.26 7.08
CA ASN A 57 17.07 3.48 7.77
C ASN A 57 15.75 3.27 8.52
N LEU A 58 15.83 3.08 9.84
CA LEU A 58 14.67 2.89 10.71
C LEU A 58 14.40 4.09 11.63
N ASN A 59 15.27 5.12 11.56
CA ASN A 59 15.27 6.22 12.52
C ASN A 59 14.88 7.56 11.90
N ARG A 60 15.15 7.76 10.60
CA ARG A 60 14.85 9.01 9.89
C ARG A 60 13.63 8.83 8.99
N LYS A 61 12.45 9.06 9.56
CA LYS A 61 11.17 9.03 8.84
C LYS A 61 11.07 10.22 7.89
N ALA A 62 10.54 10.00 6.70
CA ALA A 62 10.12 11.06 5.78
C ALA A 62 8.99 11.91 6.39
N ILE A 63 9.04 13.22 6.16
CA ILE A 63 8.01 14.16 6.62
C ILE A 63 6.86 14.12 5.62
N LEU A 64 5.82 13.37 5.96
CA LEU A 64 4.66 13.15 5.10
C LEU A 64 3.36 13.14 5.91
N PRO A 65 2.23 13.49 5.28
CA PRO A 65 0.93 13.22 5.84
C PRO A 65 0.82 11.75 6.27
N SER A 66 0.14 11.51 7.37
CA SER A 66 -0.14 10.15 7.87
C SER A 66 -1.60 9.81 7.56
N PRO A 67 -1.96 9.48 6.31
CA PRO A 67 -3.32 9.14 5.97
C PRO A 67 -3.75 7.86 6.67
N VAL A 68 -5.06 7.73 6.86
CA VAL A 68 -5.70 6.45 7.14
C VAL A 68 -6.15 5.86 5.82
N ILE A 69 -5.73 4.64 5.51
CA ILE A 69 -6.10 3.97 4.26
C ILE A 69 -7.10 2.87 4.59
N LEU A 70 -8.32 3.02 4.05
CA LEU A 70 -9.32 1.96 4.06
C LEU A 70 -9.27 1.23 2.72
N GLU A 71 -9.06 -0.07 2.77
CA GLU A 71 -9.05 -0.94 1.59
C GLU A 71 -10.15 -1.99 1.76
N LEU A 72 -11.04 -2.06 0.77
CA LEU A 72 -12.21 -2.93 0.76
C LEU A 72 -12.06 -3.95 -0.37
N LYS A 73 -12.19 -5.23 -0.02
CA LYS A 73 -12.16 -6.36 -0.95
C LYS A 73 -13.40 -7.19 -0.77
N PHE A 74 -14.10 -7.48 -1.86
CA PHE A 74 -15.32 -8.26 -1.83
C PHE A 74 -15.43 -9.12 -3.08
N ARG A 75 -16.19 -10.21 -3.00
CA ARG A 75 -16.56 -10.98 -4.19
C ARG A 75 -17.60 -10.23 -5.00
N GLU A 76 -17.63 -10.46 -6.32
CA GLU A 76 -18.47 -9.71 -7.24
C GLU A 76 -19.96 -9.74 -6.85
N GLU A 77 -20.45 -10.86 -6.31
CA GLU A 77 -21.86 -11.02 -5.89
C GLU A 77 -22.23 -10.11 -4.71
N LYS A 78 -21.26 -9.56 -3.99
CA LYS A 78 -21.45 -8.62 -2.87
C LYS A 78 -21.39 -7.16 -3.28
N ARG A 79 -21.23 -6.85 -4.57
CA ARG A 79 -21.06 -5.49 -5.09
C ARG A 79 -22.17 -4.53 -4.69
N GLU A 80 -23.42 -4.95 -4.83
CA GLU A 80 -24.56 -4.10 -4.50
C GLU A 80 -24.65 -3.82 -3.00
N GLN A 81 -24.50 -4.86 -2.17
CA GLN A 81 -24.47 -4.73 -0.71
C GLN A 81 -23.36 -3.77 -0.25
N VAL A 82 -22.15 -3.94 -0.79
CA VAL A 82 -21.02 -3.06 -0.50
C VAL A 82 -21.30 -1.62 -0.94
N SER A 83 -21.84 -1.43 -2.15
CA SER A 83 -22.17 -0.10 -2.65
C SER A 83 -23.18 0.62 -1.75
N GLN A 84 -24.13 -0.11 -1.16
CA GLN A 84 -25.10 0.47 -0.22
C GLN A 84 -24.44 0.85 1.11
N ILE A 85 -23.61 -0.04 1.69
CA ILE A 85 -22.92 0.23 2.97
C ILE A 85 -22.01 1.46 2.88
N PHE A 86 -21.32 1.63 1.76
CA PHE A 86 -20.36 2.71 1.57
C PHE A 86 -20.94 3.93 0.86
N LYS A 87 -22.24 3.93 0.54
CA LYS A 87 -22.91 5.00 -0.22
C LYS A 87 -22.76 6.36 0.44
N ASP A 88 -22.92 6.40 1.76
CA ASP A 88 -22.91 7.63 2.55
C ASP A 88 -21.55 7.93 3.18
N MET A 89 -20.51 7.14 2.83
CA MET A 89 -19.19 7.35 3.39
C MET A 89 -18.56 8.60 2.74
N PRO A 90 -18.12 9.60 3.52
CA PRO A 90 -17.58 10.85 2.99
C PRO A 90 -16.13 10.70 2.50
N VAL A 91 -15.81 9.60 1.82
CA VAL A 91 -14.48 9.30 1.28
C VAL A 91 -14.61 8.78 -0.14
N SER A 92 -13.78 9.30 -1.04
CA SER A 92 -13.73 8.79 -2.41
C SER A 92 -12.83 7.55 -2.48
N MET A 93 -13.32 6.51 -3.15
CA MET A 93 -12.48 5.36 -3.47
C MET A 93 -11.45 5.76 -4.53
N SER A 94 -10.18 5.58 -4.22
CA SER A 94 -9.07 5.87 -5.14
C SER A 94 -8.03 4.75 -5.14
N ARG A 95 -7.29 4.63 -6.24
CA ARG A 95 -6.14 3.72 -6.31
C ARG A 95 -4.99 4.31 -5.51
N ASN A 96 -4.65 3.70 -4.39
CA ASN A 96 -3.55 4.14 -3.53
C ASN A 96 -2.44 3.07 -3.48
N SER A 97 -1.35 3.31 -4.21
CA SER A 97 -0.12 2.53 -4.05
C SER A 97 0.72 3.16 -2.95
N LYS A 98 0.94 2.41 -1.86
CA LYS A 98 1.78 2.85 -0.75
C LYS A 98 3.22 3.15 -1.19
N TYR A 99 3.72 2.43 -2.20
CA TYR A 99 5.03 2.69 -2.80
C TYR A 99 5.06 4.03 -3.52
N VAL A 100 4.09 4.29 -4.42
CA VAL A 100 4.03 5.56 -5.17
C VAL A 100 3.85 6.74 -4.22
N PHE A 101 3.00 6.59 -3.19
CA PHE A 101 2.83 7.59 -2.14
C PHE A 101 4.15 7.90 -1.43
N GLY A 102 4.89 6.86 -1.02
CA GLY A 102 6.18 7.02 -0.36
C GLY A 102 7.25 7.65 -1.25
N VAL A 103 7.37 7.20 -2.51
CA VAL A 103 8.35 7.74 -3.47
C VAL A 103 8.12 9.21 -3.77
N ARG A 104 6.85 9.62 -3.99
CA ARG A 104 6.50 11.04 -4.17
C ARG A 104 6.87 11.85 -2.93
N GLY A 105 6.65 11.27 -1.77
CA GLY A 105 6.96 11.91 -0.50
C GLY A 105 8.44 12.16 -0.24
N ILE A 106 9.30 11.18 -0.53
CA ILE A 106 10.76 11.30 -0.28
C ILE A 106 11.49 12.12 -1.34
N ARG A 107 10.91 12.32 -2.53
CA ARG A 107 11.53 13.11 -3.59
C ARG A 107 11.38 14.62 -3.37
N GLY A 108 10.40 15.05 -2.57
CA GLY A 108 9.93 16.43 -2.60
C GLY A 108 9.27 16.74 -3.95
N ASN A 109 8.14 17.45 -3.93
CA ASN A 109 7.68 18.14 -5.14
C ASN A 109 8.40 19.48 -5.22
#